data_AF-A0A349GBG9-F1
#
_entry.id   AF-A0A349GBG9-F1
#
_cell.length_a   1.000
_cell.length_b   1.000
_cell.length_c   1.000
_cell.angle_alpha   90.00
_cell.angle_beta   90.00
_cell.angle_gamma   90.00
#
_symmetry.space_group_name_H-M   'P 1'
#
loop_
_entity.id
_entity.type
_entity.pdbx_description
1 polymer ?
#
loop_
_entity_poly.entity_id
_entity_poly.type
_entity_poly.pdbx_seq_one_letter_code
_entity_poly.pdbx_strand_id
1 'polypeptide(L)'
;MKVQRNDSVNNQNEHIVIKMRLTTKLILLTVLTLAAAIITMGILVVNTGAAIIDQATEADALEYGEESARHIGAVITGNLETLNEIAVRERTASMDFGIQVASITGDVERLGYQDMAVIETNGHGKYIVGGGEFDVLNEIWYQEALKGKPYVSDVSISQVTKQPAV
;
A
#
# COMPACT_ATOMS: atom_id res chain seq x y z
N MET A 1 -68.66 -8.01 77.39
CA MET A 1 -68.17 -9.39 77.23
C MET A 1 -67.58 -9.54 75.85
N LYS A 2 -66.27 -9.86 75.77
CA LYS A 2 -65.50 -10.43 74.63
C LYS A 2 -65.40 -9.60 73.33
N VAL A 3 -64.32 -9.61 72.56
CA VAL A 3 -62.89 -10.03 72.61
C VAL A 3 -62.34 -9.68 71.21
N GLN A 4 -61.05 -9.30 71.15
CA GLN A 4 -60.02 -9.46 70.08
C GLN A 4 -60.47 -9.71 68.61
N ARG A 5 -59.73 -9.29 67.57
CA ARG A 5 -58.30 -9.58 67.39
C ARG A 5 -57.74 -8.82 66.20
N ASN A 6 -56.53 -8.31 66.43
CA ASN A 6 -55.44 -8.00 65.49
C ASN A 6 -55.36 -9.00 64.33
N ASP A 7 -54.87 -8.56 63.16
CA ASP A 7 -53.76 -9.21 62.45
C ASP A 7 -53.31 -8.38 61.23
N SER A 8 -52.23 -7.65 61.44
CA SER A 8 -51.34 -7.13 60.40
C SER A 8 -50.51 -8.27 59.80
N VAL A 9 -50.77 -8.61 58.53
CA VAL A 9 -49.94 -9.55 57.75
C VAL A 9 -48.72 -8.80 57.23
N ASN A 10 -47.59 -9.00 57.92
CA ASN A 10 -46.27 -8.49 57.57
C ASN A 10 -45.62 -9.41 56.51
N ASN A 11 -45.16 -8.79 55.43
CA ASN A 11 -44.53 -9.41 54.27
C ASN A 11 -43.09 -9.83 54.62
N GLN A 12 -42.82 -11.15 54.67
CA GLN A 12 -41.47 -11.66 54.92
C GLN A 12 -40.66 -11.76 53.61
N ASN A 13 -39.64 -10.92 53.49
CA ASN A 13 -38.52 -11.13 52.57
C ASN A 13 -37.70 -12.34 53.04
N GLU A 14 -37.83 -13.47 52.35
CA GLU A 14 -36.96 -14.63 52.56
C GLU A 14 -35.54 -14.35 52.06
N HIS A 15 -34.62 -14.07 52.99
CA HIS A 15 -33.19 -14.21 52.72
C HIS A 15 -32.82 -15.70 52.81
N ILE A 16 -32.51 -16.31 51.66
CA ILE A 16 -31.98 -17.68 51.60
C ILE A 16 -30.58 -17.69 52.22
N VAL A 17 -30.45 -18.17 53.46
CA VAL A 17 -29.16 -18.34 54.13
C VAL A 17 -28.67 -19.77 53.94
N ILE A 18 -27.72 -19.96 53.03
CA ILE A 18 -27.07 -21.26 52.79
C ILE A 18 -25.99 -21.51 53.85
N LYS A 19 -26.16 -22.52 54.70
CA LYS A 19 -25.21 -22.89 55.75
C LYS A 19 -24.14 -23.86 55.20
N MET A 20 -23.02 -23.33 54.73
CA MET A 20 -21.91 -24.12 54.16
C MET A 20 -20.94 -24.67 55.23
N ARG A 21 -20.43 -25.90 55.01
CA ARG A 21 -19.36 -26.52 55.82
C ARG A 21 -18.00 -25.85 55.54
N LEU A 22 -17.08 -25.90 56.50
CA LEU A 22 -15.76 -25.24 56.42
C LEU A 22 -14.95 -25.70 55.19
N THR A 23 -14.99 -26.99 54.86
CA THR A 23 -14.35 -27.57 53.66
C THR A 23 -14.88 -26.95 52.36
N THR A 24 -16.18 -26.67 52.27
CA THR A 24 -16.79 -26.05 51.09
C THR A 24 -16.29 -24.62 50.90
N LYS A 25 -16.04 -23.87 51.99
CA LYS A 25 -15.47 -22.52 51.93
C LYS A 25 -14.02 -22.53 51.43
N LEU A 26 -13.22 -23.50 51.88
CA LEU A 26 -11.82 -23.65 51.45
C LEU A 26 -11.71 -24.04 49.97
N ILE A 27 -12.53 -25.00 49.51
CA ILE A 27 -12.57 -25.38 48.09
C ILE A 27 -13.01 -24.20 47.22
N LEU A 28 -14.04 -23.45 47.65
CA LEU A 28 -14.52 -22.28 46.92
C LEU A 28 -13.42 -21.20 46.80
N LEU A 29 -12.66 -20.96 47.88
CA LEU A 29 -11.56 -20.00 47.88
C LEU A 29 -10.47 -20.41 46.88
N THR A 30 -10.04 -21.67 46.90
CA THR A 30 -9.01 -22.17 45.98
C THR A 30 -9.45 -22.07 44.53
N VAL A 31 -10.70 -22.47 44.23
CA VAL A 31 -11.27 -22.36 42.88
C VAL A 31 -11.33 -20.90 42.42
N LEU A 32 -11.75 -19.98 43.29
CA LEU A 32 -11.77 -18.55 42.98
C LEU A 32 -10.37 -18.00 42.70
N THR A 33 -9.37 -18.35 43.50
CA THR A 33 -7.99 -17.90 43.27
C THR A 33 -7.41 -18.45 41.97
N LEU A 34 -7.72 -19.71 41.63
CA LEU A 34 -7.29 -20.30 40.36
C LEU A 34 -7.97 -19.64 39.16
N ALA A 35 -9.28 -19.38 39.26
CA ALA A 35 -10.02 -18.66 38.23
C ALA A 35 -9.47 -17.25 38.01
N ALA A 36 -9.17 -16.52 39.09
CA ALA A 36 -8.57 -15.19 39.02
C ALA A 36 -7.19 -15.24 38.32
N ALA A 37 -6.33 -16.20 38.66
CA ALA A 37 -5.04 -16.38 38.01
C ALA A 37 -5.17 -16.61 36.50
N ILE A 38 -6.07 -17.50 36.08
CA ILE A 38 -6.32 -17.79 34.66
C ILE A 38 -6.81 -16.55 33.91
N ILE A 39 -7.76 -15.80 34.50
CA ILE A 39 -8.30 -14.58 33.88
C ILE A 39 -7.20 -13.53 33.70
N THR A 40 -6.40 -13.27 34.74
CA THR A 40 -5.30 -12.29 34.65
C THR A 40 -4.27 -12.67 33.60
N MET A 41 -3.94 -13.96 33.49
CA MET A 41 -3.01 -14.45 32.48
C MET A 41 -3.58 -14.34 31.07
N GLY A 42 -4.86 -14.66 30.88
CA GLY A 42 -5.53 -14.50 29.59
C GLY A 42 -5.54 -13.05 29.09
N ILE A 43 -5.85 -12.09 29.98
CA ILE A 43 -5.83 -10.66 29.64
C ILE A 43 -4.42 -10.21 29.26
N LEU A 44 -3.40 -10.62 30.02
CA LEU A 44 -2.01 -10.30 29.71
C LEU A 44 -1.61 -10.83 28.33
N VAL A 45 -1.88 -12.11 28.05
CA VAL A 45 -1.55 -12.74 26.77
C VAL A 45 -2.22 -12.05 25.60
N VAL A 46 -3.49 -11.70 25.71
CA VAL A 46 -4.21 -10.99 24.64
C VAL A 46 -3.59 -9.61 24.40
N ASN A 47 -3.32 -8.84 25.46
CA ASN A 47 -2.79 -7.49 25.33
C ASN A 47 -1.36 -7.47 24.78
N THR A 48 -0.48 -8.36 25.25
CA THR A 48 0.90 -8.45 24.75
C THR A 48 0.95 -9.07 23.36
N GLY A 49 0.12 -10.08 23.10
CA GLY A 49 0.05 -10.73 21.80
C GLY A 49 -0.44 -9.77 20.72
N ALA A 50 -1.48 -8.98 21.01
CA ALA A 50 -1.97 -7.94 20.10
C ALA A 50 -0.87 -6.90 19.80
N ALA A 51 -0.20 -6.36 20.82
CA ALA A 51 0.84 -5.36 20.62
C ALA A 51 2.05 -5.88 19.80
N ILE A 52 2.46 -7.13 20.01
CA ILE A 52 3.56 -7.75 19.24
C ILE A 52 3.13 -7.97 17.79
N ILE A 53 1.91 -8.45 17.56
CA ILE A 53 1.38 -8.66 16.20
C ILE A 53 1.28 -7.32 15.46
N ASP A 54 0.73 -6.28 16.09
CA ASP A 54 0.59 -4.96 15.47
C ASP A 54 1.95 -4.38 15.09
N GLN A 55 2.92 -4.41 16.01
CA GLN A 55 4.26 -3.89 15.75
C GLN A 55 5.00 -4.69 14.67
N ALA A 56 4.91 -6.02 14.70
CA ALA A 56 5.49 -6.87 13.66
C ALA A 56 4.84 -6.60 12.30
N THR A 57 3.51 -6.46 12.26
CA THR A 57 2.77 -6.18 11.02
C THR A 57 3.13 -4.82 10.43
N GLU A 58 3.30 -3.80 11.27
CA GLU A 58 3.73 -2.47 10.80
C GLU A 58 5.15 -2.51 10.24
N ALA A 59 6.08 -3.16 10.93
CA ALA A 59 7.46 -3.32 10.47
C ALA A 59 7.53 -4.09 9.16
N ASP A 60 6.82 -5.22 9.06
CA ASP A 60 6.77 -6.04 7.84
C ASP A 60 6.14 -5.26 6.67
N ALA A 61 5.08 -4.47 6.93
CA ALA A 61 4.43 -3.66 5.90
C ALA A 61 5.36 -2.55 5.38
N LEU A 62 6.12 -1.90 6.27
CA LEU A 62 7.12 -0.90 5.89
C LEU A 62 8.26 -1.51 5.09
N GLU A 63 8.83 -2.63 5.56
CA GLU A 63 9.88 -3.36 4.85
C GLU A 63 9.42 -3.81 3.47
N TYR A 64 8.21 -4.36 3.36
CA TYR A 64 7.61 -4.74 2.08
C TYR A 64 7.42 -3.55 1.15
N GLY A 65 6.96 -2.40 1.68
CA GLY A 65 6.81 -1.16 0.92
C GLY A 65 8.16 -0.63 0.41
N GLU A 66 9.19 -0.64 1.25
CA GLU A 66 10.54 -0.23 0.88
C GLU A 66 11.17 -1.15 -0.16
N GLU A 67 11.06 -2.47 0.01
CA GLU A 67 11.58 -3.43 -0.97
C GLU A 67 10.83 -3.32 -2.30
N SER A 68 9.50 -3.15 -2.27
CA SER A 68 8.71 -2.93 -3.48
C SER A 68 9.12 -1.65 -4.20
N ALA A 69 9.31 -0.54 -3.47
CA ALA A 69 9.77 0.72 -4.04
C ALA A 69 11.19 0.61 -4.61
N ARG A 70 12.08 -0.10 -3.92
CA ARG A 70 13.45 -0.39 -4.37
C ARG A 70 13.46 -1.21 -5.65
N HIS A 71 12.63 -2.25 -5.71
CA HIS A 71 12.49 -3.10 -6.89
C HIS A 71 11.95 -2.31 -8.08
N ILE A 72 10.87 -1.54 -7.90
CA ILE A 72 10.31 -0.69 -8.95
C ILE A 72 11.33 0.36 -9.39
N GLY A 73 12.04 1.00 -8.45
CA GLY A 73 13.09 1.98 -8.75
C GLY A 73 14.24 1.39 -9.56
N ALA A 74 14.65 0.15 -9.26
CA ALA A 74 15.66 -0.55 -10.03
C ALA A 74 15.19 -0.86 -11.47
N VAL A 75 13.93 -1.28 -11.63
CA VAL A 75 13.33 -1.51 -12.96
C VAL A 75 13.26 -0.22 -13.77
N ILE A 76 12.79 0.87 -13.17
CA ILE A 76 12.73 2.19 -13.82
C ILE A 76 14.13 2.65 -14.24
N THR A 77 15.12 2.51 -13.36
CA THR A 77 16.51 2.89 -13.63
C THR A 77 17.07 2.11 -14.82
N GLY A 78 16.89 0.78 -14.84
CA GLY A 78 17.33 -0.06 -15.95
C GLY A 78 16.64 0.27 -17.28
N ASN A 79 15.35 0.61 -17.25
CA ASN A 79 14.62 1.06 -18.43
C ASN A 79 15.17 2.39 -18.97
N LEU A 80 15.43 3.36 -18.08
CA LEU A 80 16.02 4.64 -18.47
C LEU A 80 17.43 4.49 -19.04
N GLU A 81 18.26 3.62 -18.47
CA GLU A 81 19.60 3.31 -19.00
C GLU A 81 19.51 2.73 -20.41
N THR A 82 18.58 1.80 -20.62
CA THR A 82 18.33 1.20 -21.94
C THR A 82 17.86 2.24 -22.96
N LEU A 83 16.92 3.11 -22.58
CA LEU A 83 16.42 4.18 -23.45
C LEU A 83 17.53 5.20 -23.75
N ASN A 84 18.36 5.53 -22.78
CA ASN A 84 19.50 6.43 -22.97
C ASN A 84 20.51 5.81 -23.95
N GLU A 85 20.80 4.51 -23.84
CA GLU A 85 21.66 3.80 -24.80
C GLU A 85 21.11 3.92 -26.23
N ILE A 86 19.80 3.71 -26.42
CA ILE A 86 19.13 3.86 -27.73
C ILE A 86 19.26 5.29 -28.25
N ALA A 87 19.03 6.29 -27.39
CA ALA A 87 19.06 7.71 -27.74
C ALA A 87 20.44 8.17 -28.21
N VAL A 88 21.53 7.65 -27.62
CA VAL A 88 22.91 8.05 -27.95
C VAL A 88 23.54 7.26 -29.11
N ARG A 89 22.86 6.25 -29.68
CA ARG A 89 23.34 5.54 -30.87
C ARG A 89 23.52 6.53 -32.02
N GLU A 90 24.62 6.43 -32.78
CA GLU A 90 24.92 7.36 -33.88
C GLU A 90 23.77 7.54 -34.87
N ARG A 91 23.06 6.45 -35.19
CA ARG A 91 21.91 6.47 -36.11
C ARG A 91 20.70 7.20 -35.50
N THR A 92 20.45 7.01 -34.21
CA THR A 92 19.37 7.67 -33.46
C THR A 92 19.67 9.15 -33.21
N ALA A 93 20.92 9.49 -32.90
CA ALA A 93 21.38 10.85 -32.67
C ALA A 93 21.55 11.67 -33.97
N SER A 94 21.32 11.06 -35.14
CA SER A 94 21.29 11.79 -36.41
C SER A 94 20.13 12.79 -36.45
N MET A 95 20.16 13.76 -37.36
CA MET A 95 19.02 14.65 -37.62
C MET A 95 18.14 14.17 -38.79
N ASP A 96 18.27 12.91 -39.19
CA ASP A 96 17.49 12.33 -40.29
C ASP A 96 16.42 11.40 -39.70
N PHE A 97 15.17 11.82 -39.81
CA PHE A 97 14.04 11.07 -39.27
C PHE A 97 13.90 9.67 -39.89
N GLY A 98 14.24 9.49 -41.16
CA GLY A 98 14.22 8.17 -41.81
C GLY A 98 15.25 7.22 -41.21
N ILE A 99 16.45 7.71 -40.90
CA ILE A 99 17.49 6.95 -40.20
C ILE A 99 17.06 6.63 -38.76
N GLN A 100 16.46 7.60 -38.05
CA GLN A 100 15.97 7.41 -36.68
C GLN A 100 14.86 6.36 -36.61
N VAL A 101 13.87 6.41 -37.51
CA VAL A 101 12.81 5.39 -37.63
C VAL A 101 13.43 4.02 -37.83
N ALA A 102 14.32 3.87 -38.82
CA ALA A 102 14.98 2.60 -39.07
C ALA A 102 15.82 2.08 -37.88
N SER A 103 16.34 2.99 -37.05
CA SER A 103 17.10 2.67 -35.84
C SER A 103 16.22 2.23 -34.67
N ILE A 104 15.04 2.86 -34.49
CA ILE A 104 14.22 2.74 -33.28
C ILE A 104 13.07 1.72 -33.46
N THR A 105 12.52 1.52 -34.65
CA THR A 105 11.29 0.71 -34.85
C THR A 105 11.36 -0.67 -34.21
N GLY A 106 12.49 -1.37 -34.34
CA GLY A 106 12.66 -2.70 -33.73
C GLY A 106 12.74 -2.67 -32.19
N ASP A 107 13.19 -1.55 -31.60
CA ASP A 107 13.28 -1.39 -30.15
C ASP A 107 11.92 -1.10 -29.52
N VAL A 108 10.99 -0.45 -30.22
CA VAL A 108 9.64 -0.18 -29.72
C VAL A 108 8.94 -1.49 -29.33
N GLU A 109 8.88 -2.44 -30.28
CA GLU A 109 8.23 -3.74 -30.05
C GLU A 109 9.02 -4.60 -29.05
N ARG A 110 10.35 -4.65 -29.20
CA ARG A 110 11.23 -5.46 -28.34
C ARG A 110 11.14 -5.07 -26.86
N LEU A 111 10.98 -3.78 -26.58
CA LEU A 111 10.90 -3.25 -25.23
C LEU A 111 9.46 -3.11 -24.72
N GLY A 112 8.46 -3.37 -25.56
CA GLY A 112 7.04 -3.33 -25.18
C GLY A 112 6.49 -1.94 -24.89
N TYR A 113 7.11 -0.88 -25.44
CA TYR A 113 6.56 0.48 -25.34
C TYR A 113 5.36 0.65 -26.26
N GLN A 114 4.41 1.49 -25.87
CA GLN A 114 3.26 1.85 -26.71
C GLN A 114 3.74 2.45 -28.05
N ASP A 115 4.71 3.37 -27.96
CA ASP A 115 5.45 3.92 -29.09
C ASP A 115 6.72 4.61 -28.55
N MET A 116 7.60 5.04 -29.45
CA MET A 116 8.67 5.98 -29.15
C MET A 116 8.53 7.19 -30.07
N ALA A 117 9.02 8.34 -29.64
CA ALA A 117 8.98 9.55 -30.45
C ALA A 117 10.34 10.23 -30.50
N VAL A 118 10.62 10.88 -31.62
CA VAL A 118 11.71 11.85 -31.73
C VAL A 118 11.08 13.23 -31.61
N ILE A 119 11.70 14.08 -30.78
CA ILE A 119 11.19 15.41 -30.47
C ILE A 119 12.28 16.43 -30.83
N GLU A 120 11.91 17.42 -31.62
CA GLU A 120 12.76 18.51 -32.00
C GLU A 120 12.97 19.51 -30.84
N THR A 121 13.97 20.39 -30.99
CA THR A 121 14.28 21.44 -29.99
C THR A 121 13.21 22.53 -29.89
N ASN A 122 12.27 22.57 -30.84
CA ASN A 122 11.09 23.44 -30.82
C ASN A 122 9.89 22.82 -30.09
N GLY A 123 10.03 21.60 -29.56
CA GLY A 123 8.98 20.87 -28.85
C GLY A 123 8.02 20.10 -29.74
N HIS A 124 8.26 20.05 -31.05
CA HIS A 124 7.46 19.25 -31.98
C HIS A 124 7.96 17.80 -32.00
N GLY A 125 7.06 16.86 -31.72
CA GLY A 125 7.35 15.44 -31.59
C GLY A 125 6.64 14.62 -32.66
N LYS A 126 7.31 13.55 -33.10
CA LYS A 126 6.76 12.59 -34.05
C LYS A 126 7.00 11.17 -33.60
N TYR A 127 5.93 10.38 -33.56
CA TYR A 127 5.99 8.96 -33.22
C TYR A 127 6.63 8.12 -34.32
N ILE A 128 7.36 7.08 -33.91
CA ILE A 128 8.11 6.18 -34.80
C ILE A 128 7.18 5.19 -35.49
N VAL A 129 6.29 4.52 -34.74
CA VAL A 129 5.42 3.47 -35.28
C VAL A 129 4.07 4.02 -35.71
N GLY A 130 3.42 4.78 -34.83
CA GLY A 130 2.09 5.36 -35.08
C GLY A 130 2.10 6.55 -36.03
N GLY A 131 3.27 7.19 -36.23
CA GLY A 131 3.45 8.32 -37.15
C GLY A 131 2.73 9.62 -36.75
N GLY A 132 1.97 9.61 -35.64
CA GLY A 132 1.29 10.78 -35.11
C GLY A 132 2.27 11.87 -34.66
N GLU A 133 1.82 13.11 -34.72
CA GLU A 133 2.59 14.30 -34.34
C GLU A 133 1.91 15.01 -33.16
N PHE A 134 2.72 15.66 -32.32
CA PHE A 134 2.26 16.31 -31.08
C PHE A 134 3.25 17.38 -30.62
N ASP A 135 2.80 18.33 -29.79
CA ASP A 135 3.64 19.42 -29.27
C ASP A 135 3.74 19.36 -27.74
N VAL A 136 4.95 19.57 -27.21
CA VAL A 136 5.26 19.33 -25.78
C VAL A 136 6.11 20.41 -25.13
N LEU A 137 6.18 21.61 -25.73
CA LEU A 137 7.04 22.71 -25.26
C LEU A 137 6.86 23.04 -23.76
N ASN A 138 5.64 22.86 -23.24
CA ASN A 138 5.29 23.17 -21.84
C ASN A 138 5.39 21.97 -20.90
N GLU A 139 5.75 20.79 -21.40
CA GLU A 139 5.82 19.57 -20.60
C GLU A 139 7.12 19.50 -19.81
N ILE A 140 7.04 19.19 -18.52
CA ILE A 140 8.20 19.14 -17.61
C ILE A 140 9.19 18.08 -18.07
N TRP A 141 8.70 16.91 -18.48
CA TRP A 141 9.53 15.80 -18.93
C TRP A 141 10.36 16.15 -20.18
N TYR A 142 9.80 16.98 -21.08
CA TYR A 142 10.53 17.49 -22.24
C TYR A 142 11.61 18.51 -21.81
N GLN A 143 11.28 19.42 -20.90
CA GLN A 143 12.22 20.42 -20.40
C GLN A 143 13.40 19.80 -19.64
N GLU A 144 13.19 18.70 -18.90
CA GLU A 144 14.28 17.96 -18.25
C GLU A 144 15.11 17.17 -19.27
N ALA A 145 14.48 16.55 -20.28
CA ALA A 145 15.19 15.85 -21.35
C ALA A 145 16.12 16.79 -22.14
N LEU A 146 15.71 18.04 -22.42
CA LEU A 146 16.56 19.07 -23.03
C LEU A 146 17.81 19.42 -22.21
N LYS A 147 17.79 19.19 -20.89
CA LYS A 147 18.96 19.37 -20.01
C LYS A 147 19.88 18.15 -20.03
N GLY A 148 19.59 17.15 -20.86
CA GLY A 148 20.33 15.89 -20.94
C GLY A 148 20.05 14.96 -19.75
N LYS A 149 18.92 15.14 -19.05
CA LYS A 149 18.55 14.29 -17.92
C LYS A 149 17.45 13.32 -18.32
N PRO A 150 17.64 12.00 -18.13
CA PRO A 150 16.55 11.05 -18.28
C PRO A 150 15.46 11.36 -17.24
N TYR A 151 14.20 11.22 -17.64
CA TYR A 151 13.04 11.63 -16.84
C TYR A 151 11.88 10.68 -17.06
N VAL A 152 11.10 10.43 -16.00
CA VAL A 152 9.81 9.71 -16.04
C VAL A 152 8.74 10.67 -15.56
N SER A 153 7.66 10.79 -16.33
CA SER A 153 6.59 11.72 -16.00
C SER A 153 5.64 11.17 -14.94
N ASP A 154 4.93 12.09 -14.27
CA ASP A 154 3.71 11.70 -13.57
C ASP A 154 2.66 11.23 -14.59
N VAL A 155 1.70 10.44 -14.11
CA VAL A 155 0.62 9.95 -14.97
C VAL A 155 -0.13 11.14 -15.61
N SER A 156 -0.10 11.19 -16.93
CA SER A 156 -0.79 12.19 -17.73
C SER A 156 -1.66 11.54 -18.81
N ILE A 157 -2.59 12.28 -19.40
CA ILE A 157 -3.39 11.76 -20.51
C ILE A 157 -2.64 11.99 -21.81
N SER A 158 -2.29 10.91 -22.51
CA SER A 158 -1.65 10.99 -23.82
C SER A 158 -2.50 11.84 -24.79
N GLN A 159 -1.86 12.81 -25.44
CA GLN A 159 -2.52 13.67 -26.42
C GLN A 159 -3.04 12.87 -27.63
N VAL A 160 -2.43 11.72 -27.93
CA VAL A 160 -2.78 10.89 -29.09
C VAL A 160 -3.75 9.78 -28.71
N THR A 161 -3.42 8.94 -27.73
CA THR A 161 -4.23 7.75 -27.40
C THR A 161 -5.40 8.06 -26.48
N LYS A 162 -5.41 9.24 -25.84
CA LYS A 162 -6.42 9.66 -24.84
C LYS A 162 -6.52 8.72 -23.63
N GLN A 163 -5.44 8.00 -23.33
CA GLN A 163 -5.33 7.10 -22.18
C GLN A 163 -4.26 7.60 -21.20
N PRO A 164 -4.33 7.20 -19.91
CA PRO A 164 -3.26 7.45 -18.96
C PRO A 164 -1.94 6.82 -19.41
N ALA A 165 -0.86 7.61 -19.37
CA ALA A 165 0.50 7.20 -19.71
C ALA A 165 1.51 7.90 -18.78
N VAL A 166 2.72 7.35 -18.71
CA VAL A 166 3.87 7.89 -17.97
C VAL A 166 5.08 8.02 -18.88
#